data_AF-A0A9D8SVJ8-F1
#
_entry.id   AF-A0A9D8SVJ8-F1
#
_cell.length_a   1.000
_cell.length_b   1.000
_cell.length_c   1.000
_cell.angle_alpha   90.00
_cell.angle_beta   90.00
_cell.angle_gamma   90.00
#
_symmetry.space_group_name_H-M   'P 1'
#
loop_
_entity.id
_entity.type
_entity.pdbx_description
1 polymer ?
#
loop_
_entity_poly.entity_id
_entity_poly.type
_entity_poly.pdbx_seq_one_letter_code
_entity_poly.pdbx_strand_id
1 'polypeptide(L)'
;MEKMISIPATKMAADDATLKAKREELKKKLLEGKKVTIAPDGNVTKGDDSSSIVIPKGKLAADDDILKKKREELKKKLLEGKKVTIAPDGNVTKGDDSSSIVIPKGKLAVAQWYEKDPGLLMAEKAAMNHAFPGFTLDKLDDGRLAWVGSLNIGILGDNEWHIMAVYNNNHPQQVMGSSVRVYLIQPDIDELIKDLGWRPLHLLMDSNNQLYLCTAEAGNIKTGKETTSAASVIAWAVKWLMSFELVLTGDLSQEQFNTHGVL
;
A
#
# COMPACT_ATOMS: atom_id res chain seq x y z
N MET A 1 -4.74 0.71 -46.95
CA MET A 1 -4.37 -0.71 -46.90
C MET A 1 -3.45 -0.92 -45.71
N GLU A 2 -3.89 -1.78 -44.79
CA GLU A 2 -3.15 -2.29 -43.63
C GLU A 2 -1.92 -3.12 -44.04
N LYS A 3 -0.96 -3.28 -43.11
CA LYS A 3 -0.38 -4.59 -42.76
C LYS A 3 0.48 -4.56 -41.49
N MET A 4 -0.13 -5.05 -40.41
CA MET A 4 0.32 -6.03 -39.40
C MET A 4 1.83 -6.32 -39.24
N ILE A 5 2.33 -6.24 -38.00
CA ILE A 5 3.58 -6.88 -37.56
C ILE A 5 3.25 -8.05 -36.63
N SER A 6 3.68 -9.24 -37.05
CA SER A 6 3.59 -10.52 -36.33
C SER A 6 4.76 -10.66 -35.35
N ILE A 7 4.49 -11.10 -34.12
CA ILE A 7 5.51 -11.53 -33.16
C ILE A 7 5.45 -13.07 -33.08
N PRO A 8 6.52 -13.79 -33.44
CA PRO A 8 6.52 -15.24 -33.32
C PRO A 8 6.70 -15.65 -31.85
N ALA A 9 5.85 -16.60 -31.45
CA ALA A 9 5.91 -17.27 -30.17
C ALA A 9 7.08 -18.29 -30.14
N THR A 10 7.55 -18.51 -28.91
CA THR A 10 8.33 -19.66 -28.41
C THR A 10 9.86 -19.61 -28.54
N LYS A 11 10.49 -19.41 -27.38
CA LYS A 11 11.35 -20.42 -26.72
C LYS A 11 11.30 -20.22 -25.20
N MET A 12 10.16 -20.60 -24.61
CA MET A 12 10.20 -21.28 -23.32
C MET A 12 10.76 -22.69 -23.55
N ALA A 13 11.45 -23.22 -22.53
CA ALA A 13 12.01 -24.56 -22.46
C ALA A 13 13.32 -24.83 -23.27
N ALA A 14 14.44 -24.35 -22.71
CA ALA A 14 15.68 -25.11 -22.74
C ALA A 14 16.34 -25.00 -21.35
N ASP A 15 16.03 -25.99 -20.54
CA ASP A 15 16.69 -26.44 -19.31
C ASP A 15 16.78 -25.47 -18.12
N ASP A 16 15.63 -25.28 -17.46
CA ASP A 16 15.54 -24.72 -16.11
C ASP A 16 16.44 -25.48 -15.11
N ALA A 17 16.72 -26.77 -15.37
CA ALA A 17 17.68 -27.56 -14.62
C ALA A 17 19.14 -27.15 -14.85
N THR A 18 19.54 -26.77 -16.07
CA THR A 18 20.92 -26.30 -16.35
C THR A 18 21.11 -24.87 -15.85
N LEU A 19 20.09 -24.02 -15.93
CA LEU A 19 20.07 -22.67 -15.34
C LEU A 19 20.09 -22.72 -13.81
N LYS A 20 19.37 -23.66 -13.20
CA LYS A 20 19.39 -23.88 -11.75
C LYS A 20 20.71 -24.46 -11.27
N ALA A 21 21.27 -25.44 -11.97
CA ALA A 21 22.60 -25.98 -11.66
C ALA A 21 23.69 -24.91 -11.76
N LYS A 22 23.62 -24.03 -12.77
CA LYS A 22 24.56 -22.90 -12.92
C LYS A 22 24.37 -21.83 -11.83
N ARG A 23 23.13 -21.57 -11.38
CA ARG A 23 22.84 -20.69 -10.23
C ARG A 23 23.34 -21.26 -8.91
N GLU A 24 23.20 -22.57 -8.70
CA GLU A 24 23.74 -23.25 -7.51
C GLU A 24 25.27 -23.28 -7.51
N GLU A 25 25.90 -23.48 -8.67
CA GLU A 25 27.36 -23.40 -8.80
C GLU A 25 27.88 -21.98 -8.52
N LEU A 26 27.19 -20.95 -9.02
CA LEU A 26 27.46 -19.54 -8.70
C LEU A 26 27.27 -19.25 -7.20
N LYS A 27 26.18 -19.75 -6.60
CA LYS A 27 25.91 -19.61 -5.16
C LYS A 27 26.99 -20.29 -4.31
N LYS A 28 27.45 -21.47 -4.71
CA LYS A 28 28.54 -22.20 -4.04
C LYS A 28 29.88 -21.46 -4.20
N LYS A 29 30.19 -20.93 -5.39
CA LYS A 29 31.39 -20.11 -5.63
C LYS A 29 31.37 -18.80 -4.81
N LEU A 30 30.20 -18.18 -4.65
CA LEU A 30 29.99 -17.02 -3.79
C LEU A 30 30.17 -17.35 -2.29
N LEU A 31 29.66 -18.49 -1.83
CA LEU A 31 29.80 -18.96 -0.44
C LEU A 31 31.25 -19.39 -0.10
N GLU A 32 31.95 -19.99 -1.06
CA GLU A 32 33.35 -20.42 -0.89
C GLU A 32 34.36 -19.27 -1.07
N GLY A 33 33.93 -18.13 -1.66
CA GLY A 33 34.79 -16.97 -1.91
C GLY A 33 35.70 -17.11 -3.14
N LYS A 34 35.28 -17.86 -4.17
CA LYS A 34 36.05 -18.05 -5.40
C LYS A 34 35.76 -16.95 -6.43
N LYS A 35 36.74 -16.67 -7.28
CA LYS A 35 36.74 -15.60 -8.30
C LYS A 35 35.60 -15.79 -9.31
N VAL A 36 34.80 -14.75 -9.56
CA VAL A 36 33.71 -14.76 -10.56
C VAL A 36 34.00 -13.70 -11.62
N THR A 37 33.87 -14.06 -12.89
CA THR A 37 34.13 -13.18 -14.04
C THR A 37 32.81 -12.61 -14.54
N ILE A 38 32.76 -11.30 -14.79
CA ILE A 38 31.56 -10.58 -15.22
C ILE A 38 31.89 -9.82 -16.51
N ALA A 39 31.04 -9.93 -17.54
CA ALA A 39 31.19 -9.17 -18.78
C ALA A 39 30.73 -7.70 -18.63
N PRO A 40 31.16 -6.77 -19.50
CA PRO A 40 30.87 -5.34 -19.37
C PRO A 40 29.38 -4.96 -19.43
N ASP A 41 28.53 -5.83 -19.98
CA ASP A 41 27.07 -5.67 -20.03
C ASP A 41 26.36 -6.22 -18.77
N GLY A 42 27.12 -6.65 -17.76
CA GLY A 42 26.60 -7.26 -16.54
C GLY A 42 26.17 -8.72 -16.72
N ASN A 43 26.43 -9.32 -17.88
CA ASN A 43 26.11 -10.72 -18.12
C ASN A 43 27.19 -11.63 -17.52
N VAL A 44 26.77 -12.54 -16.64
CA VAL A 44 27.63 -13.54 -15.97
C VAL A 44 27.66 -14.88 -16.69
N THR A 45 26.98 -15.00 -17.85
CA THR A 45 26.81 -16.28 -18.56
C THR A 45 27.59 -16.43 -19.87
N LYS A 46 28.16 -15.34 -20.41
CA LYS A 46 29.03 -15.38 -21.59
C LYS A 46 30.46 -15.06 -21.18
N GLY A 47 31.33 -16.06 -21.23
CA GLY A 47 32.77 -15.88 -21.11
C GLY A 47 33.32 -15.36 -22.43
N ASP A 48 33.93 -14.17 -22.42
CA ASP A 48 35.39 -14.13 -22.43
C ASP A 48 36.01 -12.72 -22.29
N ASP A 49 35.25 -11.63 -22.35
CA ASP A 49 35.88 -10.30 -22.32
C ASP A 49 35.88 -9.63 -20.94
N SER A 50 36.95 -9.97 -20.22
CA SER A 50 37.73 -9.19 -19.24
C SER A 50 37.01 -8.22 -18.28
N SER A 51 36.69 -8.71 -17.08
CA SER A 51 37.16 -8.15 -15.78
C SER A 51 36.89 -9.16 -14.65
N SER A 52 37.91 -9.54 -13.87
CA SER A 52 37.76 -10.54 -12.80
C SER A 52 37.79 -9.87 -11.42
N ILE A 53 36.67 -9.91 -10.68
CA ILE A 53 36.58 -9.38 -9.31
C ILE A 53 36.66 -10.56 -8.32
N VAL A 54 37.54 -10.44 -7.32
CA VAL A 54 37.65 -11.38 -6.19
C VAL A 54 36.81 -10.84 -5.05
N ILE A 55 35.77 -11.57 -4.62
CA ILE A 55 34.91 -11.18 -3.51
C ILE A 55 35.43 -11.87 -2.22
N PRO A 56 35.89 -11.12 -1.19
CA PRO A 56 36.34 -11.73 0.07
C PRO A 56 35.18 -12.36 0.85
N LYS A 57 35.46 -13.43 1.61
CA LYS A 57 34.48 -14.09 2.49
C LYS A 57 33.81 -13.09 3.45
N GLY A 58 32.55 -12.77 3.20
CA GLY A 58 31.75 -11.87 4.03
C GLY A 58 31.27 -12.52 5.33
N LYS A 59 31.58 -11.88 6.46
CA LYS A 59 31.10 -12.19 7.81
C LYS A 59 29.58 -12.00 7.94
N LEU A 60 28.78 -12.95 7.45
CA LEU A 60 27.33 -12.97 7.68
C LEU A 60 26.88 -14.09 8.64
N ALA A 61 27.82 -14.76 9.32
CA ALA A 61 27.49 -15.88 10.20
C ALA A 61 28.43 -15.99 11.41
N ALA A 62 28.49 -14.95 12.25
CA ALA A 62 29.08 -15.10 13.59
C ALA A 62 28.29 -14.29 14.63
N ASP A 63 27.68 -15.05 15.56
CA ASP A 63 27.01 -14.68 16.81
C ASP A 63 25.63 -13.99 16.74
N ASP A 64 24.65 -14.81 16.33
CA ASP A 64 23.23 -14.46 16.15
C ASP A 64 22.58 -13.86 17.42
N ASP A 65 22.90 -14.35 18.62
CA ASP A 65 22.21 -13.92 19.85
C ASP A 65 22.60 -12.51 20.32
N ILE A 66 23.87 -12.13 20.15
CA ILE A 66 24.34 -10.79 20.54
C ILE A 66 23.84 -9.75 19.54
N LEU A 67 23.84 -10.08 18.25
CA LEU A 67 23.31 -9.24 17.18
C LEU A 67 21.78 -9.09 17.30
N LYS A 68 21.06 -10.16 17.64
CA LYS A 68 19.61 -10.13 17.86
C LYS A 68 19.25 -9.26 19.06
N LYS A 69 19.93 -9.40 20.20
CA LYS A 69 19.74 -8.53 21.37
C LYS A 69 20.01 -7.05 21.03
N LYS A 70 21.07 -6.76 20.28
CA LYS A 70 21.36 -5.39 19.82
C LYS A 70 20.28 -4.84 18.89
N ARG A 71 19.72 -5.64 17.99
CA ARG A 71 18.57 -5.25 17.14
C ARG A 71 17.30 -5.04 17.94
N GLU A 72 17.03 -5.88 18.94
CA GLU A 72 15.87 -5.73 19.84
C GLU A 72 15.98 -4.49 20.72
N GLU A 73 17.17 -4.21 21.26
CA GLU A 73 17.44 -2.97 22.00
C GLU A 73 17.32 -1.74 21.10
N LEU A 74 17.81 -1.80 19.86
CA LEU A 74 17.65 -0.71 18.89
C LEU A 74 16.17 -0.51 18.54
N LYS A 75 15.42 -1.59 18.29
CA LYS A 75 13.97 -1.58 18.03
C LYS A 75 13.21 -0.96 19.22
N LYS A 76 13.55 -1.36 20.45
CA LYS A 76 12.96 -0.81 21.68
C LYS A 76 13.31 0.67 21.85
N LYS A 77 14.56 1.08 21.63
CA LYS A 77 14.98 2.48 21.66
C LYS A 77 14.25 3.32 20.60
N LEU A 78 14.03 2.77 19.41
CA LEU A 78 13.27 3.42 18.34
C LEU A 78 11.78 3.56 18.69
N LEU A 79 11.16 2.51 19.24
CA LEU A 79 9.75 2.51 19.67
C LEU A 79 9.49 3.44 20.86
N GLU A 80 10.40 3.48 21.84
CA GLU A 80 10.29 4.33 23.03
C GLU A 80 10.69 5.80 22.75
N GLY A 81 11.10 6.11 21.51
CA GLY A 81 11.52 7.45 21.11
C GLY A 81 12.81 7.91 21.79
N LYS A 82 13.71 6.99 22.11
CA LYS A 82 15.03 7.29 22.69
C LYS A 82 16.01 7.70 21.58
N LYS A 83 17.00 8.53 21.93
CA LYS A 83 18.04 9.00 21.00
C LYS A 83 18.85 7.81 20.46
N VAL A 84 19.14 7.82 19.16
CA VAL A 84 20.00 6.84 18.49
C VAL A 84 21.22 7.56 17.91
N THR A 85 22.39 6.99 18.16
CA THR A 85 23.70 7.49 17.76
C THR A 85 24.13 6.79 16.48
N ILE A 86 24.45 7.54 15.43
CA ILE A 86 24.96 7.02 14.16
C ILE A 86 26.43 7.45 14.01
N ALA A 87 27.32 6.51 13.77
CA ALA A 87 28.71 6.79 13.40
C ALA A 87 28.81 7.32 11.95
N PRO A 88 29.92 7.99 11.56
CA PRO A 88 30.09 8.54 10.20
C PRO A 88 29.99 7.51 9.06
N ASP A 89 30.25 6.23 9.35
CA ASP A 89 30.11 5.11 8.42
C ASP A 89 28.66 4.57 8.32
N GLY A 90 27.70 5.25 8.95
CA GLY A 90 26.31 4.82 9.03
C GLY A 90 26.07 3.69 10.03
N ASN A 91 27.07 3.29 10.81
CA ASN A 91 26.94 2.20 11.77
C ASN A 91 26.21 2.67 13.04
N VAL A 92 25.16 1.96 13.41
CA VAL A 92 24.30 2.26 14.59
C VAL A 92 24.63 1.38 15.80
N THR A 93 25.64 0.52 15.69
CA THR A 93 25.99 -0.50 16.70
C THR A 93 27.34 -0.30 17.37
N LYS A 94 28.17 0.62 16.86
CA LYS A 94 29.44 1.03 17.47
C LYS A 94 29.21 2.28 18.29
N GLY A 95 29.31 2.17 19.62
CA GLY A 95 29.33 3.31 20.51
C GLY A 95 30.77 3.75 20.68
N ASP A 96 31.21 4.76 19.95
CA ASP A 96 32.40 5.53 20.30
C ASP A 96 32.19 7.00 19.90
N ASP A 97 32.45 7.88 20.87
CA ASP A 97 31.95 9.26 20.99
C ASP A 97 32.68 10.32 20.15
N SER A 98 33.34 9.97 19.04
CA SER A 98 34.19 10.95 18.36
C SER A 98 33.58 11.68 17.15
N SER A 99 32.39 11.28 16.65
CA SER A 99 31.72 11.99 15.53
C SER A 99 30.31 11.47 15.23
N SER A 100 29.47 11.35 16.25
CA SER A 100 28.14 10.78 16.06
C SER A 100 27.05 11.79 15.72
N ILE A 101 26.22 11.48 14.72
CA ILE A 101 24.94 12.17 14.48
C ILE A 101 23.90 11.59 15.44
N VAL A 102 23.26 12.46 16.22
CA VAL A 102 22.19 12.07 17.15
C VAL A 102 20.84 12.25 16.46
N ILE A 103 20.09 11.16 16.29
CA ILE A 103 18.69 11.26 15.84
C ILE A 103 17.84 11.71 17.04
N PRO A 104 17.18 12.87 17.00
CA PRO A 104 16.30 13.33 18.07
C PRO A 104 15.04 12.46 18.17
N LYS A 105 14.41 12.48 19.35
CA LYS A 105 13.12 11.82 19.61
C LYS A 105 12.09 12.25 18.55
N GLY A 106 11.45 11.27 17.90
CA GLY A 106 10.23 11.51 17.11
C GLY A 106 10.36 11.49 15.58
N LYS A 107 11.51 11.13 14.98
CA LYS A 107 11.62 11.04 13.50
C LYS A 107 11.34 9.65 12.89
N LEU A 108 11.09 8.62 13.69
CA LEU A 108 10.79 7.25 13.21
C LEU A 108 9.51 6.64 13.78
N ALA A 109 8.64 7.46 14.39
CA ALA A 109 7.28 7.06 14.71
C ALA A 109 6.35 7.69 13.66
N VAL A 110 5.80 6.90 12.74
CA VAL A 110 4.52 7.27 12.11
C VAL A 110 3.46 7.07 13.19
N ALA A 111 3.51 7.87 14.26
CA ALA A 111 2.44 7.90 15.25
C ALA A 111 1.16 8.18 14.47
N GLN A 112 0.19 7.29 14.65
CA GLN A 112 -1.03 7.32 13.86
C GLN A 112 -1.76 8.63 14.16
N TRP A 113 -2.52 9.14 13.21
CA TRP A 113 -3.18 10.45 13.34
C TRP A 113 -4.04 10.54 14.60
N TYR A 114 -4.72 9.45 14.94
CA TYR A 114 -5.60 9.36 16.10
C TYR A 114 -4.84 9.30 17.45
N GLU A 115 -3.55 8.97 17.43
CA GLU A 115 -2.68 9.06 18.62
C GLU A 115 -2.18 10.48 18.83
N LYS A 116 -1.97 11.22 17.72
CA LYS A 116 -1.54 12.62 17.74
C LYS A 116 -2.68 13.56 18.10
N ASP A 117 -3.88 13.27 17.61
CA ASP A 117 -5.08 14.05 17.88
C ASP A 117 -6.25 13.14 18.32
N PRO A 118 -6.32 12.79 19.61
CA PRO A 118 -7.43 12.03 20.16
C PRO A 118 -8.78 12.78 20.08
N GLY A 119 -8.75 14.12 20.03
CA GLY A 119 -9.95 14.95 19.89
C GLY A 119 -10.60 14.77 18.53
N LEU A 120 -9.80 14.73 17.47
CA LEU A 120 -10.27 14.40 16.13
C LEU A 120 -10.90 13.00 16.08
N LEU A 121 -10.29 11.99 16.72
CA LEU A 121 -10.88 10.65 16.79
C LEU A 121 -12.24 10.65 17.51
N MET A 122 -12.37 11.40 18.61
CA MET A 122 -13.66 11.53 19.31
C MET A 122 -14.72 12.18 18.41
N ALA A 123 -14.36 13.22 17.67
CA ALA A 123 -15.26 13.87 16.72
C ALA A 123 -15.69 12.93 15.58
N GLU A 124 -14.76 12.15 15.02
CA GLU A 124 -15.05 11.11 14.02
C GLU A 124 -16.05 10.07 14.54
N LYS A 125 -15.82 9.56 15.76
CA LYS A 125 -16.73 8.60 16.40
C LYS A 125 -18.13 9.21 16.62
N ALA A 126 -18.21 10.47 17.06
CA ALA A 126 -19.48 11.14 17.26
C ALA A 126 -20.24 11.33 15.92
N ALA A 127 -19.54 11.76 14.87
CA ALA A 127 -20.12 11.93 13.54
C ALA A 127 -20.62 10.59 12.96
N MET A 128 -19.81 9.53 13.08
CA MET A 128 -20.17 8.19 12.62
C MET A 128 -21.33 7.60 13.41
N ASN A 129 -21.33 7.69 14.73
CA ASN A 129 -22.44 7.21 15.55
C ASN A 129 -23.76 7.95 15.27
N HIS A 130 -23.68 9.23 14.90
CA HIS A 130 -24.86 10.01 14.52
C HIS A 130 -25.37 9.64 13.11
N ALA A 131 -24.49 9.58 12.11
CA ALA A 131 -24.89 9.40 10.71
C ALA A 131 -25.07 7.93 10.30
N PHE A 132 -24.25 7.03 10.84
CA PHE A 132 -24.16 5.62 10.47
C PHE A 132 -23.97 4.74 11.72
N PRO A 133 -24.94 4.68 12.64
CA PRO A 133 -24.82 3.97 13.92
C PRO A 133 -24.55 2.47 13.82
N GLY A 134 -24.88 1.86 12.67
CA GLY A 134 -24.60 0.44 12.39
C GLY A 134 -23.14 0.15 12.03
N PHE A 135 -22.32 1.17 11.80
CA PHE A 135 -20.90 0.99 11.47
C PHE A 135 -20.07 0.78 12.73
N THR A 136 -19.10 -0.12 12.63
CA THR A 136 -18.17 -0.44 13.71
C THR A 136 -16.77 0.06 13.38
N LEU A 137 -16.08 0.60 14.37
CA LEU A 137 -14.69 1.03 14.22
C LEU A 137 -13.78 -0.16 14.50
N ASP A 138 -13.00 -0.53 13.51
CA ASP A 138 -12.00 -1.59 13.57
C ASP A 138 -10.58 -1.04 13.36
N LYS A 139 -9.58 -1.87 13.66
CA LYS A 139 -8.16 -1.56 13.48
C LYS A 139 -7.49 -2.68 12.69
N LEU A 140 -6.97 -2.32 11.52
CA LEU A 140 -6.25 -3.23 10.64
C LEU A 140 -4.90 -3.65 11.25
N ASP A 141 -4.32 -4.74 10.74
CA ASP A 141 -3.03 -5.29 11.19
C ASP A 141 -1.87 -4.29 11.06
N ASP A 142 -1.94 -3.38 10.09
CA ASP A 142 -0.96 -2.31 9.87
C ASP A 142 -1.17 -1.09 10.79
N GLY A 143 -2.18 -1.14 11.65
CA GLY A 143 -2.50 -0.12 12.64
C GLY A 143 -3.43 1.00 12.15
N ARG A 144 -3.83 0.99 10.87
CA ARG A 144 -4.84 1.93 10.36
C ARG A 144 -6.21 1.63 10.98
N LEU A 145 -6.96 2.70 11.21
CA LEU A 145 -8.37 2.57 11.58
C LEU A 145 -9.23 2.38 10.33
N ALA A 146 -10.32 1.65 10.49
CA ALA A 146 -11.31 1.45 9.45
C ALA A 146 -12.72 1.41 10.05
N TRP A 147 -13.70 1.97 9.34
CA TRP A 147 -15.11 1.75 9.66
C TRP A 147 -15.67 0.66 8.76
N VAL A 148 -16.32 -0.34 9.34
CA VAL A 148 -16.91 -1.47 8.62
C VAL A 148 -18.41 -1.52 8.91
N GLY A 149 -19.22 -1.67 7.87
CA GLY A 149 -20.67 -1.75 8.01
C GLY A 149 -21.39 -2.07 6.69
N SER A 150 -22.70 -2.24 6.80
CA SER A 150 -23.59 -2.45 5.66
C SER A 150 -24.34 -1.16 5.30
N LEU A 151 -24.62 -0.99 4.02
CA LEU A 151 -25.53 0.02 3.49
C LEU A 151 -26.65 -0.69 2.73
N ASN A 152 -27.90 -0.44 3.14
CA ASN A 152 -29.07 -0.78 2.36
C ASN A 152 -29.54 0.51 1.68
N ILE A 153 -29.34 0.60 0.36
CA ILE A 153 -29.66 1.79 -0.43
C ILE A 153 -31.16 1.80 -0.81
N GLY A 154 -31.75 0.61 -0.96
CA GLY A 154 -33.19 0.41 -1.13
C GLY A 154 -33.70 0.54 -2.57
N ILE A 155 -32.87 0.95 -3.55
CA ILE A 155 -33.32 1.12 -4.95
C ILE A 155 -33.41 -0.25 -5.63
N LEU A 156 -32.44 -1.13 -5.38
CA LEU A 156 -32.46 -2.52 -5.83
C LEU A 156 -33.24 -3.45 -4.87
N GLY A 157 -34.10 -2.92 -4.01
CA GLY A 157 -34.79 -3.66 -2.95
C GLY A 157 -33.92 -3.86 -1.71
N ASP A 158 -34.03 -5.02 -1.05
CA ASP A 158 -33.36 -5.30 0.24
C ASP A 158 -31.87 -5.68 0.12
N ASN A 159 -31.21 -5.27 -0.97
CA ASN A 159 -29.80 -5.56 -1.16
C ASN A 159 -28.92 -4.77 -0.19
N GLU A 160 -27.91 -5.44 0.34
CA GLU A 160 -26.92 -4.83 1.23
C GLU A 160 -25.56 -4.73 0.55
N TRP A 161 -24.95 -3.56 0.65
CA TRP A 161 -23.57 -3.30 0.29
C TRP A 161 -22.71 -3.31 1.55
N HIS A 162 -21.83 -4.30 1.67
CA HIS A 162 -20.86 -4.31 2.76
C HIS A 162 -19.64 -3.50 2.33
N ILE A 163 -19.30 -2.47 3.11
CA ILE A 163 -18.23 -1.54 2.77
C ILE A 163 -17.25 -1.36 3.93
N MET A 164 -16.04 -0.92 3.59
CA MET A 164 -15.02 -0.53 4.56
C MET A 164 -14.41 0.82 4.21
N ALA A 165 -14.47 1.77 5.13
CA ALA A 165 -13.87 3.09 5.02
C ALA A 165 -12.55 3.14 5.82
N VAL A 166 -11.40 3.07 5.14
CA VAL A 166 -10.07 2.97 5.75
C VAL A 166 -9.39 4.34 5.78
N TYR A 167 -8.89 4.76 6.94
CA TYR A 167 -8.08 5.96 7.07
C TYR A 167 -6.64 5.72 6.61
N ASN A 168 -6.07 6.62 5.82
CA ASN A 168 -4.64 6.65 5.55
C ASN A 168 -3.85 7.04 6.82
N ASN A 169 -2.62 6.55 6.93
CA ASN A 169 -1.74 6.81 8.08
C ASN A 169 -1.50 8.30 8.36
N ASN A 170 -1.57 9.13 7.32
CA ASN A 170 -1.34 10.57 7.36
C ASN A 170 -2.63 11.40 7.33
N HIS A 171 -3.79 10.81 7.63
CA HIS A 171 -5.03 11.57 7.80
C HIS A 171 -4.86 12.68 8.87
N PRO A 172 -5.53 13.83 8.73
CA PRO A 172 -6.27 14.28 7.56
C PRO A 172 -5.36 14.80 6.45
N GLN A 173 -5.71 14.49 5.20
CA GLN A 173 -5.00 14.97 4.02
C GLN A 173 -5.97 15.37 2.90
N GLN A 174 -5.67 16.49 2.25
CA GLN A 174 -6.38 16.97 1.07
C GLN A 174 -5.85 16.27 -0.18
N VAL A 175 -6.50 15.19 -0.58
CA VAL A 175 -6.14 14.39 -1.76
C VAL A 175 -7.39 13.94 -2.51
N MET A 176 -7.23 13.64 -3.79
CA MET A 176 -8.31 13.08 -4.60
C MET A 176 -8.80 11.75 -4.01
N GLY A 177 -10.12 11.61 -3.86
CA GLY A 177 -10.74 10.45 -3.22
C GLY A 177 -10.67 10.45 -1.69
N SER A 178 -10.21 11.53 -1.06
CA SER A 178 -10.01 11.67 0.39
C SER A 178 -8.86 10.82 0.97
N SER A 179 -8.44 11.20 2.18
CA SER A 179 -7.56 10.38 3.04
C SER A 179 -8.31 9.25 3.76
N VAL A 180 -9.62 9.16 3.58
CA VAL A 180 -10.44 8.01 3.95
C VAL A 180 -10.91 7.34 2.66
N ARG A 181 -10.53 6.07 2.45
CA ARG A 181 -10.83 5.32 1.22
C ARG A 181 -11.95 4.33 1.46
N VAL A 182 -12.95 4.32 0.60
CA VAL A 182 -14.11 3.41 0.72
C VAL A 182 -13.96 2.25 -0.25
N TYR A 183 -13.86 1.04 0.29
CA TYR A 183 -13.76 -0.21 -0.44
C TYR A 183 -15.11 -0.96 -0.35
N LEU A 184 -15.53 -1.57 -1.46
CA LEU A 184 -16.63 -2.54 -1.46
C LEU A 184 -16.06 -3.89 -1.04
N ILE A 185 -16.60 -4.47 0.04
CA ILE A 185 -16.25 -5.80 0.50
C ILE A 185 -17.15 -6.84 -0.17
N GLN A 186 -18.44 -6.55 -0.24
CA GLN A 186 -19.41 -7.44 -0.85
C GLN A 186 -20.55 -6.64 -1.50
N PRO A 187 -20.81 -6.86 -2.80
CA PRO A 187 -20.00 -7.65 -3.73
C PRO A 187 -18.58 -7.08 -3.90
N ASP A 188 -17.61 -7.94 -4.24
CA ASP A 188 -16.27 -7.49 -4.59
C ASP A 188 -16.32 -6.66 -5.88
N ILE A 189 -15.60 -5.54 -5.93
CA ILE A 189 -15.68 -4.60 -7.04
C ILE A 189 -15.10 -5.16 -8.34
N ASP A 190 -14.07 -6.01 -8.29
CA ASP A 190 -13.50 -6.62 -9.48
C ASP A 190 -14.42 -7.70 -10.05
N GLU A 191 -15.05 -8.49 -9.17
CA GLU A 191 -16.10 -9.44 -9.56
C GLU A 191 -17.30 -8.71 -10.18
N LEU A 192 -17.74 -7.62 -9.56
CA LEU A 192 -18.83 -6.79 -10.07
C LEU A 192 -18.51 -6.24 -11.46
N ILE A 193 -17.31 -5.68 -11.67
CA ILE A 193 -16.88 -5.17 -13.00
C ILE A 193 -16.91 -6.28 -14.05
N LYS A 194 -16.46 -7.48 -13.69
CA LYS A 194 -16.45 -8.63 -14.60
C LYS A 194 -17.85 -9.04 -15.00
N ASP A 195 -18.78 -9.11 -14.04
CA ASP A 195 -20.17 -9.52 -14.27
C ASP A 195 -20.94 -8.46 -15.07
N LEU A 196 -20.65 -7.17 -14.84
CA LEU A 196 -21.21 -6.07 -15.62
C LEU A 196 -20.72 -6.07 -17.07
N GLY A 197 -19.49 -6.53 -17.34
CA GLY A 197 -18.84 -6.40 -18.64
C GLY A 197 -18.37 -4.97 -18.96
N TRP A 198 -18.46 -4.05 -17.99
CA TRP A 198 -17.96 -2.68 -18.08
C TRP A 198 -17.48 -2.19 -16.71
N ARG A 199 -16.61 -1.18 -16.70
CA ARG A 199 -16.05 -0.61 -15.47
C ARG A 199 -16.78 0.69 -15.09
N PRO A 200 -17.44 0.75 -13.92
CA PRO A 200 -17.99 1.97 -13.37
C PRO A 200 -16.96 3.11 -13.24
N LEU A 201 -17.37 4.34 -13.59
CA LEU A 201 -16.56 5.53 -13.28
C LEU A 201 -16.47 5.79 -11.76
N HIS A 202 -15.54 6.67 -11.41
CA HIS A 202 -15.23 7.05 -10.03
C HIS A 202 -14.66 5.88 -9.19
N LEU A 203 -13.81 5.07 -9.81
CA LEU A 203 -12.97 4.08 -9.13
C LEU A 203 -11.49 4.48 -9.23
N LEU A 204 -10.84 4.63 -8.09
CA LEU A 204 -9.40 4.85 -7.96
C LEU A 204 -8.70 3.57 -7.52
N MET A 205 -7.40 3.51 -7.74
CA MET A 205 -6.56 2.39 -7.35
C MET A 205 -5.57 2.84 -6.27
N ASP A 206 -5.43 2.05 -5.21
CA ASP A 206 -4.46 2.31 -4.18
C ASP A 206 -3.06 1.73 -4.50
N SER A 207 -2.11 1.91 -3.59
CA SER A 207 -0.73 1.45 -3.76
C SER A 207 -0.58 -0.08 -3.78
N ASN A 208 -1.61 -0.82 -3.37
CA ASN A 208 -1.66 -2.27 -3.38
C ASN A 208 -2.47 -2.81 -4.56
N ASN A 209 -2.79 -1.94 -5.53
CA ASN A 209 -3.65 -2.24 -6.68
C ASN A 209 -5.10 -2.60 -6.32
N GLN A 210 -5.60 -2.18 -5.16
CA GLN A 210 -7.01 -2.39 -4.79
C GLN A 210 -7.86 -1.21 -5.24
N LEU A 211 -9.02 -1.50 -5.81
CA LEU A 211 -9.98 -0.48 -6.24
C LEU A 211 -10.80 0.05 -5.06
N TYR A 212 -11.00 1.37 -5.04
CA TYR A 212 -11.81 2.06 -4.06
C TYR A 212 -12.63 3.18 -4.71
N LEU A 213 -13.72 3.59 -4.06
CA LEU A 213 -14.61 4.63 -4.57
C LEU A 213 -13.93 6.01 -4.49
N CYS A 214 -13.95 6.73 -5.62
CA CYS A 214 -13.54 8.12 -5.72
C CYS A 214 -14.64 9.03 -5.15
N THR A 215 -14.68 9.16 -3.84
CA THR A 215 -15.78 9.83 -3.14
C THR A 215 -15.83 11.35 -3.31
N ALA A 216 -14.68 12.02 -3.54
CA ALA A 216 -14.65 13.46 -3.78
C ALA A 216 -13.38 13.94 -4.49
N GLU A 217 -13.49 15.08 -5.17
CA GLU A 217 -12.34 15.84 -5.66
C GLU A 217 -11.54 16.45 -4.51
N ALA A 218 -10.23 16.65 -4.71
CA ALA A 218 -9.34 17.20 -3.69
C ALA A 218 -9.80 18.59 -3.18
N GLY A 219 -10.41 19.42 -4.03
CA GLY A 219 -10.93 20.73 -3.66
C GLY A 219 -12.10 20.69 -2.66
N ASN A 220 -12.84 19.58 -2.62
CA ASN A 220 -13.96 19.36 -1.72
C ASN A 220 -13.55 18.74 -0.38
N ILE A 221 -12.28 18.34 -0.25
CA ILE A 221 -11.73 17.82 1.00
C ILE A 221 -11.25 18.98 1.87
N LYS A 222 -11.80 19.06 3.09
CA LYS A 222 -11.40 20.05 4.08
C LYS A 222 -10.33 19.48 5.00
N THR A 223 -9.31 20.28 5.24
CA THR A 223 -8.25 20.01 6.23
C THR A 223 -7.94 21.28 7.02
N GLY A 224 -7.54 21.14 8.29
CA GLY A 224 -7.20 22.27 9.16
C GLY A 224 -8.29 22.52 10.19
N LYS A 225 -8.94 23.70 10.16
CA LYS A 225 -10.00 24.05 11.12
C LYS A 225 -11.23 23.14 11.03
N GLU A 226 -11.52 22.65 9.83
CA GLU A 226 -12.52 21.64 9.57
C GLU A 226 -11.83 20.49 8.84
N THR A 227 -12.19 19.26 9.20
CA THR A 227 -11.65 18.04 8.61
C THR A 227 -12.78 17.22 8.02
N THR A 228 -12.62 16.77 6.78
CA THR A 228 -13.58 15.86 6.15
C THR A 228 -13.59 14.52 6.89
N SER A 229 -14.76 14.16 7.42
CA SER A 229 -14.95 12.94 8.21
C SER A 229 -15.21 11.70 7.39
N ALA A 230 -15.04 10.52 8.00
CA ALA A 230 -15.48 9.26 7.41
C ALA A 230 -16.99 9.26 7.11
N ALA A 231 -17.80 9.90 7.95
CA ALA A 231 -19.24 10.02 7.71
C ALA A 231 -19.54 10.80 6.41
N SER A 232 -18.84 11.91 6.18
CA SER A 232 -18.98 12.67 4.93
C SER A 232 -18.57 11.84 3.70
N VAL A 233 -17.47 11.09 3.82
CA VAL A 233 -16.94 10.24 2.76
C VAL A 233 -17.89 9.08 2.45
N ILE A 234 -18.46 8.43 3.47
CA ILE A 234 -19.46 7.37 3.31
C ILE A 234 -20.75 7.94 2.69
N ALA A 235 -21.17 9.16 3.05
CA ALA A 235 -22.34 9.79 2.42
C ALA A 235 -22.13 10.02 0.91
N TRP A 236 -20.92 10.36 0.47
CA TRP A 236 -20.60 10.41 -0.96
C TRP A 236 -20.56 9.04 -1.62
N ALA A 237 -20.09 7.99 -0.91
CA ALA A 237 -20.19 6.62 -1.38
C ALA A 237 -21.65 6.16 -1.52
N VAL A 238 -22.53 6.53 -0.60
CA VAL A 238 -23.98 6.29 -0.70
C VAL A 238 -24.54 6.96 -1.96
N LYS A 239 -24.17 8.20 -2.25
CA LYS A 239 -24.58 8.89 -3.48
C LYS A 239 -24.15 8.10 -4.72
N TRP A 240 -22.90 7.63 -4.76
CA TRP A 240 -22.40 6.81 -5.86
C TRP A 240 -23.19 5.50 -6.00
N LEU A 241 -23.43 4.79 -4.90
CA LEU A 241 -24.17 3.53 -4.88
C LEU A 241 -25.63 3.72 -5.30
N MET A 242 -26.29 4.80 -4.88
CA MET A 242 -27.63 5.16 -5.35
C MET A 242 -27.66 5.33 -6.87
N SER A 243 -26.74 6.11 -7.42
CA SER A 243 -26.65 6.30 -8.86
C SER A 243 -26.33 5.00 -9.59
N PHE A 244 -25.50 4.15 -8.99
CA PHE A 244 -25.16 2.85 -9.56
C PHE A 244 -26.35 1.88 -9.54
N GLU A 245 -27.12 1.82 -8.46
CA GLU A 245 -28.37 1.01 -8.43
C GLU A 245 -29.39 1.49 -9.47
N LEU A 246 -29.51 2.80 -9.71
CA LEU A 246 -30.36 3.34 -10.79
C LEU A 246 -29.90 2.87 -12.18
N VAL A 247 -28.60 2.67 -12.38
CA VAL A 247 -28.10 2.05 -13.63
C VAL A 247 -28.51 0.59 -13.72
N LEU A 248 -28.44 -0.15 -12.60
CA LEU A 248 -28.82 -1.56 -12.56
C LEU A 248 -30.32 -1.77 -12.78
N THR A 249 -31.18 -0.87 -12.30
CA THR A 249 -32.63 -0.93 -12.53
C THR A 249 -33.03 -0.42 -13.92
N GLY A 250 -32.12 0.24 -14.64
CA GLY A 250 -32.38 0.84 -15.95
C GLY A 250 -32.99 2.25 -15.90
N ASP A 251 -33.12 2.83 -14.71
CA ASP A 251 -33.64 4.20 -14.50
C ASP A 251 -32.61 5.30 -14.82
N LEU A 252 -31.32 4.94 -14.88
CA LEU A 252 -30.22 5.80 -15.30
C LEU A 252 -29.38 5.10 -16.37
N SER A 253 -28.99 5.80 -17.45
CA SER A 253 -28.13 5.17 -18.46
C SER A 253 -26.67 5.07 -17.97
N GLN A 254 -25.95 4.06 -18.46
CA GLN A 254 -24.50 3.93 -18.19
C GLN A 254 -23.72 5.16 -18.66
N GLU A 255 -24.12 5.77 -19.77
CA GLU A 255 -23.48 6.98 -20.31
C GLU A 255 -23.67 8.19 -19.39
N GLN A 256 -24.88 8.36 -18.83
CA GLN A 256 -25.18 9.43 -17.89
C GLN A 256 -24.41 9.24 -16.57
N PHE A 257 -24.39 8.00 -16.06
CA PHE A 257 -23.60 7.66 -14.88
C PHE A 257 -22.10 7.90 -15.08
N ASN A 258 -21.60 7.66 -16.30
CA ASN A 258 -20.21 7.86 -16.66
C ASN A 258 -19.89 9.29 -17.15
N THR A 259 -20.77 10.28 -16.96
CA THR A 259 -20.48 11.67 -17.32
C THR A 259 -19.98 12.46 -16.10
N HIS A 260 -18.73 12.95 -16.17
CA HIS A 260 -18.14 13.77 -15.11
C HIS A 260 -18.98 15.03 -14.81
N GLY A 261 -19.32 15.23 -13.54
CA GLY A 261 -19.99 16.44 -13.04
C GLY A 261 -21.52 16.45 -13.16
N VAL A 262 -22.13 15.36 -13.65
CA VAL A 262 -23.60 15.18 -13.68
C VAL A 262 -24.12 14.57 -12.37
N LEU A 263 -23.26 13.84 -11.66
CA LEU A 263 -23.45 13.25 -10.34
C LEU A 263 -22.35 13.74 -9.41
#